data_AF-A0A829VPX9-F1
#
_entry.id   AF-A0A829VPX9-F1
#
_cell.length_a   1.000
_cell.length_b   1.000
_cell.length_c   1.000
_cell.angle_alpha   90.00
_cell.angle_beta   90.00
_cell.angle_gamma   90.00
#
_symmetry.space_group_name_H-M   'P 1'
#
loop_
_entity.id
_entity.type
_entity.pdbx_description
1 polymer ?
#
loop_
_entity_poly.entity_id
_entity_poly.type
_entity_poly.pdbx_seq_one_letter_code
_entity_poly.pdbx_strand_id
1 'polypeptide(L)'
;METGHGIKYRQLHIEDYLREIPAEQVRETGVYAHERITGNPDTNTDFRTDNLPDTILRSDNLNAAYKKVKTNKGVGGIDGMQVDELLPYLREHQSELVEQVREGKYKPNPVRRVEIPKEEKGKTRKLGIPTVVDRVIQQAIAQELTPLY
;
A
#
# COMPACT_ATOMS: atom_id res chain seq x y z
N MET A 1 -20.97 -17.63 41.20
CA MET A 1 -22.10 -17.30 40.31
C MET A 1 -21.71 -16.06 39.53
N GLU A 2 -21.78 -16.18 38.20
CA GLU A 2 -21.93 -15.18 37.10
C GLU A 2 -22.36 -13.75 37.48
N THR A 3 -22.19 -12.65 36.73
CA THR A 3 -21.61 -12.23 35.43
C THR A 3 -21.68 -10.69 35.43
N GLY A 4 -20.98 -9.97 34.52
CA GLY A 4 -21.37 -8.58 34.20
C GLY A 4 -20.29 -7.70 33.58
N HIS A 5 -20.32 -7.56 32.25
CA HIS A 5 -19.52 -6.63 31.45
C HIS A 5 -19.81 -5.15 31.77
N GLY A 6 -18.78 -4.31 31.71
CA GLY A 6 -18.90 -2.84 31.66
C GLY A 6 -17.73 -2.24 30.88
N ILE A 7 -17.95 -2.01 29.58
CA ILE A 7 -16.99 -1.33 28.71
C ILE A 7 -16.87 0.14 29.15
N LYS A 8 -15.67 0.56 29.57
CA LYS A 8 -15.33 1.97 29.78
C LYS A 8 -14.38 2.42 28.69
N TYR A 9 -14.93 3.08 27.66
CA TYR A 9 -14.14 3.86 26.73
C TYR A 9 -13.51 5.04 27.50
N ARG A 10 -12.18 5.10 27.53
CA ARG A 10 -11.45 6.26 28.06
C ARG A 10 -11.46 7.35 27.00
N GLN A 11 -12.15 8.44 27.34
CA GLN A 11 -12.09 9.74 26.69
C GLN A 11 -10.62 10.20 26.61
N LEU A 12 -10.08 10.38 25.40
CA LEU A 12 -8.77 11.01 25.21
C LEU A 12 -8.95 12.53 25.27
N HIS A 13 -8.16 13.16 26.15
CA HIS A 13 -8.13 14.59 26.46
C HIS A 13 -7.33 15.33 25.39
N ILE A 14 -7.90 16.40 24.81
CA ILE A 14 -7.42 17.10 23.60
C ILE A 14 -6.53 18.31 23.94
N GLU A 15 -6.05 18.43 25.18
CA GLU A 15 -5.49 19.71 25.68
C GLU A 15 -4.00 19.96 25.38
N ASP A 16 -3.25 19.02 24.77
CA ASP A 16 -1.78 19.21 24.58
C ASP A 16 -1.37 19.65 23.16
N TYR A 17 -2.31 19.94 22.25
CA TYR A 17 -1.98 20.30 20.86
C TYR A 17 -1.93 21.80 20.55
N LEU A 18 -2.15 22.67 21.53
CA LEU A 18 -2.11 24.12 21.36
C LEU A 18 -0.75 24.68 21.81
N ARG A 19 0.28 24.50 20.97
CA ARG A 19 1.38 25.47 20.90
C ARG A 19 1.09 26.44 19.77
N GLU A 20 0.94 27.68 20.16
CA GLU A 20 0.54 28.81 19.33
C GLU A 20 1.49 29.06 18.17
N ILE A 21 0.93 29.18 16.96
CA ILE A 21 1.61 29.74 15.79
C ILE A 21 1.04 31.15 15.61
N PRO A 22 1.87 32.22 15.58
CA PRO A 22 1.38 33.57 15.43
C PRO A 22 0.81 33.81 14.03
N ALA A 23 -0.27 34.57 14.00
CA ALA A 23 -1.12 34.88 12.86
C ALA A 23 -0.52 35.87 11.85
N GLU A 24 -0.97 35.69 10.61
CA GLU A 24 -1.12 36.66 9.51
C GLU A 24 0.12 37.25 8.83
N GLN A 25 0.30 36.88 7.55
CA GLN A 25 0.42 37.87 6.46
C GLN A 25 -0.04 37.27 5.11
N VAL A 26 -1.20 37.76 4.66
CA VAL A 26 -1.55 38.19 3.29
C VAL A 26 -1.28 37.24 2.09
N ARG A 27 -2.41 36.81 1.50
CA ARG A 27 -2.67 36.34 0.13
C ARG A 27 -1.52 36.41 -0.90
N GLU A 28 -1.13 35.25 -1.44
CA GLU A 28 -0.93 35.08 -2.88
C GLU A 28 -1.11 33.60 -3.26
N THR A 29 -1.87 33.34 -4.32
CA THR A 29 -2.06 32.02 -4.94
C THR A 29 -0.75 31.50 -5.51
N GLY A 30 0.03 30.79 -4.70
CA GLY A 30 1.22 30.06 -5.12
C GLY A 30 0.86 28.63 -5.50
N VAL A 31 0.87 28.35 -6.79
CA VAL A 31 0.85 26.99 -7.35
C VAL A 31 1.97 26.19 -6.66
N TYR A 32 1.66 25.05 -6.03
CA TYR A 32 2.68 24.18 -5.41
C TYR A 32 3.58 23.58 -6.51
N ALA A 33 4.59 24.35 -6.93
CA ALA A 33 5.71 23.84 -7.69
C ALA A 33 6.47 22.88 -6.78
N HIS A 34 6.43 21.59 -7.11
CA HIS A 34 7.30 20.61 -6.48
C HIS A 34 8.73 20.94 -6.94
N GLU A 35 9.55 21.50 -6.04
CA GLU A 35 10.98 21.64 -6.28
C GLU A 35 11.56 20.25 -6.54
N ARG A 36 12.03 20.07 -7.78
CA ARG A 36 12.61 18.82 -8.24
C ARG A 36 13.88 18.57 -7.44
N ILE A 37 13.96 17.44 -6.76
CA ILE A 37 15.23 16.86 -6.34
C ILE A 37 16.07 16.72 -7.61
N THR A 38 17.16 17.49 -7.73
CA THR A 38 18.06 17.48 -8.89
C THR A 38 18.51 16.05 -9.20
N GLY A 39 18.06 15.54 -10.34
CA GLY A 39 18.38 14.20 -10.83
C GLY A 39 19.78 14.13 -11.43
N ASN A 40 20.43 12.97 -11.29
CA ASN A 40 21.58 12.60 -12.11
C ASN A 40 21.16 12.61 -13.60
N PRO A 41 21.97 13.16 -14.51
CA PRO A 41 21.62 13.30 -15.93
C PRO A 41 21.60 11.97 -16.72
N ASP A 42 21.90 10.84 -16.08
CA ASP A 42 21.91 9.53 -16.73
C ASP A 42 20.53 8.84 -16.77
N THR A 43 19.47 9.48 -16.23
CA THR A 43 18.12 8.94 -16.33
C THR A 43 17.59 9.11 -17.75
N ASN A 44 17.42 7.99 -18.45
CA ASN A 44 16.71 7.91 -19.73
C ASN A 44 15.38 8.68 -19.61
N THR A 45 15.33 9.88 -20.21
CA THR A 45 14.20 10.82 -20.05
C THR A 45 13.05 10.52 -21.02
N ASP A 46 13.18 9.45 -21.82
CA ASP A 46 12.15 9.02 -22.78
C ASP A 46 11.05 8.14 -22.15
N PHE A 47 11.12 7.87 -20.84
CA PHE A 47 10.03 7.25 -20.11
C PHE A 47 8.83 8.20 -20.05
N ARG A 48 7.97 8.11 -21.07
CA ARG A 48 6.62 8.69 -21.09
C ARG A 48 5.83 8.10 -19.92
N THR A 49 5.81 8.82 -18.82
CA THR A 49 4.99 8.53 -17.63
C THR A 49 3.50 8.72 -17.88
N ASP A 50 3.15 9.34 -19.01
CA ASP A 50 1.78 9.66 -19.42
C ASP A 50 0.81 8.45 -19.41
N ASN A 51 1.33 7.23 -19.60
CA ASN A 51 0.53 6.00 -19.63
C ASN A 51 0.95 4.96 -18.57
N LEU A 52 1.68 5.37 -17.53
CA LEU A 52 2.18 4.46 -16.50
C LEU A 52 1.05 3.67 -15.79
N PRO A 53 -0.09 4.29 -15.39
CA PRO A 53 -1.20 3.55 -14.79
C PRO A 53 -1.77 2.46 -15.71
N ASP A 54 -1.93 2.74 -17.00
CA ASP A 54 -2.43 1.78 -17.97
C ASP A 54 -1.44 0.64 -18.23
N THR A 55 -0.14 0.95 -18.19
CA THR A 55 0.92 -0.05 -18.32
C THR A 55 0.92 -1.00 -17.12
N ILE A 56 0.80 -0.47 -15.90
CA ILE A 56 0.71 -1.25 -14.66
C ILE A 56 -0.51 -2.19 -14.69
N LEU A 57 -1.65 -1.70 -15.17
CA LEU A 57 -2.92 -2.43 -15.20
C LEU A 57 -3.09 -3.33 -16.44
N ARG A 58 -2.06 -3.45 -17.29
CA ARG A 58 -2.10 -4.31 -18.47
C ARG A 58 -2.22 -5.78 -18.05
N SER A 59 -3.05 -6.54 -18.77
CA SER A 59 -3.42 -7.92 -18.40
C SER A 59 -2.21 -8.86 -18.31
N ASP A 60 -1.24 -8.73 -19.22
CA ASP A 60 0.03 -9.47 -19.18
C ASP A 60 0.86 -9.14 -17.92
N ASN A 61 0.95 -7.86 -17.54
CA ASN A 61 1.65 -7.42 -16.33
C ASN A 61 0.96 -7.95 -15.07
N LEU A 62 -0.36 -7.80 -14.96
CA LEU A 62 -1.14 -8.34 -13.83
C LEU A 62 -1.01 -9.88 -13.73
N ASN A 63 -0.97 -10.59 -14.86
CA ASN A 63 -0.73 -12.03 -14.89
C ASN A 63 0.68 -12.39 -14.43
N ALA A 64 1.69 -11.61 -14.82
CA ALA A 64 3.06 -11.79 -14.35
C ALA A 64 3.17 -11.53 -12.84
N ALA A 65 2.50 -10.48 -12.34
CA ALA A 65 2.41 -10.15 -10.93
C ALA A 65 1.75 -11.28 -10.12
N TYR A 66 0.60 -11.80 -10.57
CA TYR A 66 -0.07 -12.95 -9.97
C TYR A 66 0.88 -14.16 -9.86
N LYS A 67 1.55 -14.52 -10.97
CA LYS A 67 2.49 -15.65 -10.98
C LYS A 67 3.61 -15.45 -9.98
N LYS A 68 4.18 -14.24 -9.90
CA LYS A 68 5.26 -13.92 -8.97
C LYS A 68 4.80 -14.01 -7.51
N VAL A 69 3.63 -13.47 -7.18
CA VAL A 69 3.03 -13.59 -5.85
C VAL A 69 2.77 -15.05 -5.49
N LYS A 70 2.28 -15.85 -6.44
CA LYS A 70 2.08 -17.30 -6.25
C LYS A 70 3.39 -18.03 -5.96
N THR A 71 4.45 -17.72 -6.70
CA THR A 71 5.78 -18.32 -6.48
C THR A 71 6.40 -17.91 -5.15
N ASN A 72 6.22 -16.65 -4.73
CA ASN A 72 6.72 -16.14 -3.45
C ASN A 72 6.02 -16.79 -2.25
N LYS A 73 4.84 -17.40 -2.46
CA LYS A 73 4.00 -18.01 -1.41
C LYS A 73 3.73 -17.00 -0.29
N GLY A 74 3.50 -17.48 0.92
CA GLY A 74 3.29 -16.67 2.10
C GLY A 74 1.84 -16.67 2.57
N VAL A 75 1.69 -16.24 3.82
CA VAL A 75 0.40 -16.21 4.52
C VAL A 75 -0.44 -15.02 4.07
N GLY A 76 -1.76 -15.16 4.24
CA GLY A 76 -2.72 -14.10 4.02
C GLY A 76 -2.49 -12.88 4.91
N GLY A 77 -3.08 -11.77 4.46
CA GLY A 77 -3.10 -10.52 5.20
C GLY A 77 -4.13 -10.58 6.32
N ILE A 78 -4.73 -9.44 6.62
CA ILE A 78 -5.75 -9.32 7.67
C ILE A 78 -7.10 -9.96 7.28
N ASP A 79 -7.32 -10.10 5.97
CA ASP A 79 -8.48 -10.73 5.34
C ASP A 79 -8.47 -12.27 5.45
N GLY A 80 -7.34 -12.87 5.84
CA GLY A 80 -7.19 -14.31 5.97
C GLY A 80 -7.13 -15.08 4.65
N MET A 81 -7.31 -14.41 3.50
CA MET A 81 -7.26 -15.02 2.18
C MET A 81 -5.86 -15.59 1.91
N GLN A 82 -5.81 -16.85 1.51
CA GLN A 82 -4.57 -17.52 1.16
C GLN A 82 -4.27 -17.39 -0.34
N VAL A 83 -3.02 -17.67 -0.72
CA VAL A 83 -2.57 -17.56 -2.12
C VAL A 83 -3.34 -18.48 -3.07
N ASP A 84 -3.84 -19.62 -2.57
CA ASP A 84 -4.60 -20.57 -3.35
C ASP A 84 -6.02 -20.07 -3.68
N GLU A 85 -6.58 -19.21 -2.82
CA GLU A 85 -7.90 -18.58 -2.97
C GLU A 85 -7.85 -17.33 -3.85
N LEU A 86 -6.65 -16.82 -4.15
CA LEU A 86 -6.46 -15.62 -4.96
C LEU A 86 -7.01 -15.76 -6.38
N LEU A 87 -6.79 -16.92 -7.04
CA LEU A 87 -7.22 -17.11 -8.42
C LEU A 87 -8.75 -17.06 -8.60
N PRO A 88 -9.56 -17.80 -7.82
CA PRO A 88 -11.00 -17.70 -7.92
C PRO A 88 -11.49 -16.28 -7.58
N TYR A 89 -10.92 -15.64 -6.56
CA TYR A 89 -11.26 -14.26 -6.20
C TYR A 89 -10.99 -13.26 -7.35
N LEU A 90 -9.81 -13.34 -7.98
CA LEU A 90 -9.48 -12.46 -9.11
C LEU A 90 -10.41 -12.72 -10.30
N ARG A 91 -10.82 -13.96 -10.57
CA ARG A 91 -11.76 -14.23 -11.68
C ARG A 91 -13.11 -13.52 -11.50
N GLU A 92 -13.54 -13.33 -10.26
CA GLU A 92 -14.81 -12.68 -9.94
C GLU A 92 -14.66 -11.15 -9.85
N HIS A 93 -13.58 -10.66 -9.24
CA HIS A 93 -13.43 -9.25 -8.88
C HIS A 93 -12.39 -8.47 -9.70
N GLN A 94 -11.67 -9.09 -10.64
CA GLN A 94 -10.57 -8.42 -11.36
C GLN A 94 -11.02 -7.14 -12.07
N SER A 95 -12.16 -7.17 -12.78
CA SER A 95 -12.64 -6.01 -13.53
C SER A 95 -12.90 -4.82 -12.61
N GLU A 96 -13.58 -5.06 -11.49
CA GLU A 96 -13.86 -4.04 -10.48
C GLU A 96 -12.57 -3.51 -9.84
N LEU A 97 -11.64 -4.39 -9.49
CA LEU A 97 -10.35 -3.99 -8.92
C LEU A 97 -9.54 -3.10 -9.88
N VAL A 98 -9.47 -3.49 -11.16
CA VAL A 98 -8.75 -2.71 -12.18
C VAL A 98 -9.40 -1.34 -12.37
N GLU A 99 -10.72 -1.27 -12.41
CA GLU A 99 -11.46 -0.01 -12.51
C GLU A 99 -11.22 0.87 -11.27
N GLN A 100 -11.31 0.32 -10.07
CA GLN A 100 -11.03 1.06 -8.84
C GLN A 100 -9.60 1.60 -8.80
N VAL A 101 -8.60 0.82 -9.25
CA VAL A 101 -7.21 1.29 -9.29
C VAL A 101 -7.04 2.38 -10.35
N ARG A 102 -7.65 2.21 -11.53
CA ARG A 102 -7.62 3.19 -12.62
C ARG A 102 -8.25 4.52 -12.21
N GLU A 103 -9.36 4.48 -11.49
CA GLU A 103 -10.06 5.68 -11.00
C GLU A 103 -9.45 6.27 -9.71
N GLY A 104 -8.41 5.64 -9.14
CA GLY A 104 -7.82 6.06 -7.87
C GLY A 104 -8.73 5.83 -6.65
N LYS A 105 -9.77 5.01 -6.78
CA LYS A 105 -10.73 4.66 -5.71
C LYS A 105 -10.31 3.41 -4.93
N TYR A 106 -9.33 2.66 -5.41
CA TYR A 106 -8.82 1.47 -4.72
C TYR A 106 -8.26 1.83 -3.34
N LYS A 107 -8.74 1.14 -2.31
CA LYS A 107 -8.28 1.31 -0.93
C LYS A 107 -7.56 0.05 -0.48
N PRO A 108 -6.22 0.09 -0.36
CA PRO A 108 -5.47 -1.04 0.16
C PRO A 108 -5.90 -1.41 1.57
N ASN A 109 -5.90 -2.70 1.87
CA ASN A 109 -6.24 -3.17 3.21
C ASN A 109 -5.09 -2.91 4.20
N PRO A 110 -5.40 -2.74 5.50
CA PRO A 110 -4.37 -2.58 6.50
C PRO A 110 -3.48 -3.83 6.59
N VAL A 111 -2.17 -3.61 6.76
CA VAL A 111 -1.19 -4.71 6.83
C VAL A 111 -1.31 -5.48 8.15
N ARG A 112 -1.28 -6.81 8.08
CA ARG A 112 -1.27 -7.67 9.26
C ARG A 112 0.10 -7.67 9.92
N ARG A 113 0.18 -7.32 11.21
CA ARG A 113 1.45 -7.34 11.95
C ARG A 113 1.72 -8.74 12.50
N VAL A 114 2.91 -9.26 12.23
CA VAL A 114 3.42 -10.49 12.83
C VAL A 114 4.81 -10.27 13.39
N GLU A 115 5.12 -10.98 14.48
CA GLU A 115 6.46 -11.00 15.04
C GLU A 115 7.14 -12.31 14.65
N ILE A 116 8.30 -12.21 14.00
CA ILE A 116 9.11 -13.37 13.65
C ILE A 116 10.36 -13.36 14.53
N PRO A 117 10.70 -14.46 15.21
CA PRO A 117 11.93 -14.54 16.00
C PRO A 117 13.18 -14.28 15.14
N LYS A 118 14.16 -13.58 15.70
CA LYS A 118 15.54 -13.57 15.17
C LYS A 118 16.29 -14.80 15.68
N GLU A 119 17.43 -15.10 15.06
CA GLU A 119 18.33 -16.17 15.53
C GLU A 119 18.87 -15.89 16.95
N GLU A 120 19.03 -14.61 17.29
CA GLU A 120 19.40 -14.18 18.64
C GLU A 120 18.22 -14.28 19.61
N LYS A 121 18.41 -14.99 20.73
CA LYS A 121 17.37 -15.20 21.74
C LYS A 121 16.81 -13.87 22.27
N GLY A 122 15.48 -13.77 22.28
CA GLY A 122 14.76 -12.64 22.86
C GLY A 122 14.53 -11.45 21.92
N LYS A 123 15.03 -11.48 20.67
CA LYS A 123 14.77 -10.44 19.68
C LYS A 123 13.79 -10.92 18.62
N THR A 124 12.83 -10.06 18.25
CA THR A 124 11.88 -10.31 17.16
C THR A 124 12.04 -9.27 16.05
N ARG A 125 11.69 -9.65 14.81
CA ARG A 125 11.46 -8.72 13.69
C ARG A 125 9.95 -8.55 13.53
N LYS A 126 9.49 -7.31 13.52
CA LYS A 126 8.10 -6.98 13.17
C LYS A 126 7.98 -7.01 11.66
N LEU A 127 7.07 -7.81 11.14
CA LEU A 127 6.76 -7.90 9.72
C LEU A 127 5.32 -7.45 9.48
N GLY A 128 5.12 -6.62 8.46
CA GLY A 128 3.81 -6.29 7.93
C GLY A 128 3.49 -7.19 6.75
N ILE A 129 2.38 -7.91 6.82
CA ILE A 129 1.93 -8.81 5.76
C ILE A 129 0.68 -8.19 5.11
N PRO A 130 0.80 -7.63 3.90
CA PRO A 130 -0.36 -7.16 3.14
C PRO A 130 -1.24 -8.33 2.67
N THR A 131 -2.47 -8.02 2.27
CA THR A 131 -3.38 -9.01 1.66
C THR A 131 -2.81 -9.53 0.36
N VAL A 132 -3.28 -10.70 -0.08
CA VAL A 132 -2.74 -11.30 -1.31
C VAL A 132 -3.09 -10.46 -2.53
N VAL A 133 -4.27 -9.82 -2.55
CA VAL A 133 -4.69 -8.89 -3.59
C VAL A 133 -3.78 -7.67 -3.63
N ASP A 134 -3.51 -7.05 -2.47
CA ASP A 134 -2.59 -5.92 -2.38
C ASP A 134 -1.19 -6.29 -2.88
N ARG A 135 -0.71 -7.51 -2.58
CA ARG A 135 0.59 -7.98 -3.09
C ARG A 135 0.63 -8.06 -4.61
N VAL A 136 -0.47 -8.44 -5.27
CA VAL A 136 -0.52 -8.47 -6.74
C VAL A 136 -0.39 -7.06 -7.30
N ILE A 137 -1.13 -6.10 -6.74
CA ILE A 137 -1.09 -4.70 -7.19
C ILE A 137 0.30 -4.10 -6.94
N GLN A 138 0.87 -4.30 -5.75
CA GLN A 138 2.24 -3.88 -5.42
C GLN A 138 3.27 -4.50 -6.37
N GLN A 139 3.12 -5.79 -6.69
CA GLN A 139 4.03 -6.49 -7.58
C GLN A 139 3.91 -6.00 -9.03
N ALA A 140 2.70 -5.67 -9.49
CA ALA A 140 2.45 -5.10 -10.81
C ALA A 140 3.08 -3.69 -10.94
N ILE A 141 2.96 -2.87 -9.89
CA ILE A 141 3.63 -1.56 -9.81
C ILE A 141 5.15 -1.75 -9.84
N ALA A 142 5.67 -2.66 -9.01
CA ALA A 142 7.11 -2.92 -8.93
C ALA A 142 7.69 -3.39 -10.27
N GLN A 143 6.96 -4.20 -11.04
CA GLN A 143 7.42 -4.69 -12.36
C GLN A 143 7.68 -3.56 -13.36
N GLU A 144 6.85 -2.52 -13.37
CA GLU A 144 6.99 -1.38 -14.28
C GLU A 144 7.98 -0.34 -13.76
N LEU A 145 8.12 -0.20 -12.43
CA LEU A 145 9.04 0.78 -11.83
C LEU A 145 10.49 0.26 -11.71
N THR A 146 10.69 -1.04 -11.53
CA THR A 146 12.04 -1.62 -11.34
C THR A 146 13.01 -1.36 -12.51
N PRO A 147 12.58 -1.39 -13.79
CA PRO A 147 13.47 -1.03 -14.89
C PRO A 147 13.94 0.44 -14.89
N LEU A 148 13.30 1.30 -14.10
CA LEU A 148 13.59 2.74 -14.05
C LEU A 148 14.61 3.12 -12.96
N TYR A 149 14.81 2.25 -11.96
CA TYR A 149 15.57 2.54 -10.73
C TYR A 149 16.46 1.36 -10.34
#